data_AF-A0AAV5KI50-F1
#
_entry.id   AF-A0AAV5KI50-F1
#
_cell.length_a   1.000
_cell.length_b   1.000
_cell.length_c   1.000
_cell.angle_alpha   90.00
_cell.angle_beta   90.00
_cell.angle_gamma   90.00
#
_symmetry.space_group_name_H-M   'P 1'
#
loop_
_entity.id
_entity.type
_entity.pdbx_description
1 polymer ?
#
loop_
_entity_poly.entity_id
_entity_poly.type
_entity_poly.pdbx_seq_one_letter_code
_entity_poly.pdbx_strand_id
1 'polypeptide(L)'
;MKKGDDDNFSLAFARIENHYFVNKGFFPKDSFLLDNVEKIRHINTAIVQGRYDACCPMMSAWDLHKAWPEAEFKVKRAAIVYVQHNVVPDAGHSANEPGITAELVAANERLKNLIKKREP
;
A
#
# COMPACT_ATOMS: atom_id res chain seq x y z
N MET A 1 10.75 -24.78 -9.17
CA MET A 1 10.07 -23.80 -10.06
C MET A 1 9.68 -22.60 -9.23
N LYS A 2 9.96 -21.38 -9.67
CA LYS A 2 9.25 -20.22 -9.12
C LYS A 2 7.79 -20.37 -9.56
N LYS A 3 6.82 -20.02 -8.71
CA LYS A 3 5.39 -20.28 -9.02
C LYS A 3 4.96 -19.77 -10.41
N GLY A 4 5.51 -18.64 -10.87
CA GLY A 4 5.21 -18.07 -12.19
C GLY A 4 5.79 -18.81 -13.40
N ASP A 5 6.65 -19.80 -13.20
CA ASP A 5 7.24 -20.58 -14.31
C ASP A 5 6.35 -21.78 -14.72
N ASP A 6 5.26 -22.05 -13.98
CA ASP A 6 4.27 -23.10 -14.30
C ASP A 6 3.11 -22.51 -15.13
N ASP A 7 2.95 -22.98 -16.36
CA ASP A 7 1.95 -22.47 -17.31
C ASP A 7 0.51 -22.58 -16.77
N ASN A 8 0.20 -23.66 -16.03
CA ASN A 8 -1.13 -23.83 -15.45
C ASN A 8 -1.41 -22.78 -14.38
N PHE A 9 -0.45 -22.52 -13.50
CA PHE A 9 -0.53 -21.45 -12.51
C PHE A 9 -0.65 -20.08 -13.19
N SER A 10 0.23 -19.79 -14.15
CA SER A 10 0.29 -18.48 -14.82
C SER A 10 -0.97 -18.17 -15.62
N LEU A 11 -1.56 -19.15 -16.31
CA LEU A 11 -2.83 -18.98 -17.01
C LEU A 11 -3.99 -18.73 -16.04
N ALA A 12 -4.06 -19.49 -14.94
CA ALA A 12 -5.09 -19.29 -13.93
C ALA A 12 -4.99 -17.90 -13.28
N PHE A 13 -3.77 -17.49 -12.90
CA PHE A 13 -3.48 -16.18 -12.34
C PHE A 13 -3.88 -15.05 -13.29
N ALA A 14 -3.42 -15.10 -14.55
CA ALA A 14 -3.71 -14.09 -15.55
C ALA A 14 -5.21 -13.95 -15.85
N ARG A 15 -5.95 -15.06 -15.89
CA ARG A 15 -7.41 -15.03 -16.11
C ARG A 15 -8.14 -14.32 -14.98
N ILE A 16 -7.74 -14.55 -13.73
CA ILE A 16 -8.36 -13.90 -12.57
C ILE A 16 -8.05 -12.40 -12.58
N GLU A 17 -6.78 -12.01 -12.76
CA GLU A 17 -6.40 -10.59 -12.84
C GLU A 17 -7.13 -9.88 -13.96
N ASN A 18 -7.10 -10.44 -15.18
CA ASN A 18 -7.77 -9.87 -16.34
C ASN A 18 -9.28 -9.71 -16.09
N HIS A 19 -9.93 -10.70 -15.47
CA HIS A 19 -11.35 -10.63 -15.16
C HIS A 19 -11.69 -9.43 -14.26
N TYR A 20 -10.91 -9.14 -13.23
CA TYR A 20 -11.14 -7.97 -12.38
C TYR A 20 -10.80 -6.66 -13.10
N PHE A 21 -9.75 -6.64 -13.94
CA PHE A 21 -9.36 -5.44 -14.68
C PHE A 21 -10.41 -5.03 -15.73
N VAL A 22 -10.90 -5.97 -16.55
CA VAL A 22 -11.90 -5.66 -17.60
C VAL A 22 -13.25 -5.27 -17.01
N ASN A 23 -13.56 -5.72 -15.79
CA ASN A 23 -14.77 -5.34 -15.06
C ASN A 23 -14.57 -4.16 -14.11
N LYS A 24 -13.42 -3.47 -14.19
CA LYS A 24 -13.11 -2.26 -13.37
C LYS A 24 -13.29 -2.50 -11.86
N GLY A 25 -12.88 -3.68 -11.39
CA GLY A 25 -13.01 -4.09 -9.99
C GLY A 25 -14.46 -4.21 -9.50
N PHE A 26 -15.45 -4.23 -10.40
CA PHE A 26 -16.88 -4.23 -10.09
C PHE A 26 -17.35 -3.02 -9.27
N PHE A 27 -16.58 -1.93 -9.31
CA PHE A 27 -16.96 -0.68 -8.66
C PHE A 27 -17.86 0.17 -9.56
N PRO A 28 -18.75 0.98 -8.98
CA PRO A 28 -19.63 1.85 -9.76
C PRO A 28 -18.88 3.00 -10.45
N LYS A 29 -17.65 3.31 -10.01
CA LYS A 29 -16.76 4.33 -10.59
C LYS A 29 -15.30 4.10 -10.19
N ASP A 30 -14.37 4.63 -10.97
CA ASP A 30 -12.93 4.43 -10.78
C ASP A 30 -12.42 5.02 -9.44
N SER A 31 -12.99 6.15 -8.99
CA SER A 31 -12.61 6.82 -7.72
C SER A 31 -13.24 6.22 -6.47
N PHE A 32 -14.03 5.13 -6.60
CA PHE A 32 -14.91 4.64 -5.54
C PHE A 32 -14.18 4.42 -4.20
N LEU A 33 -12.96 3.89 -4.20
CA LEU A 33 -12.19 3.67 -2.97
C LEU A 33 -11.81 4.98 -2.27
N LEU A 34 -11.30 5.96 -3.02
CA LEU A 34 -10.92 7.28 -2.48
C LEU A 34 -12.14 8.03 -1.95
N ASP A 35 -13.25 7.99 -2.67
CA ASP A 35 -14.49 8.64 -2.28
C ASP A 35 -15.12 8.06 -0.99
N ASN A 36 -14.71 6.86 -0.60
CA ASN A 36 -15.23 6.15 0.57
C ASN A 36 -14.21 6.01 1.71
N VAL A 37 -13.03 6.63 1.59
CA VAL A 37 -11.94 6.48 2.56
C VAL A 37 -12.32 6.93 3.97
N GLU A 38 -13.21 7.91 4.09
CA GLU A 38 -13.78 8.40 5.36
C GLU A 38 -14.27 7.27 6.27
N LYS A 39 -14.84 6.21 5.69
CA LYS A 39 -15.38 5.06 6.42
C LYS A 39 -14.32 4.31 7.23
N ILE A 40 -13.06 4.43 6.85
CA ILE A 40 -11.93 3.70 7.45
C ILE A 40 -10.89 4.63 8.08
N ARG A 41 -11.06 5.96 8.03
CA ARG A 41 -10.04 6.92 8.51
C ARG A 41 -9.63 6.75 9.97
N HIS A 42 -10.51 6.19 10.79
CA HIS A 42 -10.28 5.89 12.20
C HIS A 42 -9.33 4.70 12.45
N ILE A 43 -8.93 3.98 11.40
CA ILE A 43 -8.00 2.84 11.47
C ILE A 43 -6.57 3.36 11.34
N ASN A 44 -5.71 2.99 12.30
CA ASN A 44 -4.28 3.26 12.21
C ASN A 44 -3.70 2.57 10.97
N THR A 45 -3.15 3.36 10.05
CA THR A 45 -2.77 2.88 8.72
C THR A 45 -1.37 3.38 8.37
N ALA A 46 -0.57 2.50 7.77
CA ALA A 46 0.72 2.86 7.18
C ALA A 46 0.68 2.54 5.69
N ILE A 47 1.21 3.45 4.86
CA ILE A 47 1.29 3.28 3.41
C ILE A 47 2.77 3.17 3.02
N VAL A 48 3.16 2.05 2.40
CA VAL A 48 4.53 1.77 1.95
C VAL A 48 4.52 1.58 0.43
N GLN A 49 5.25 2.43 -0.29
CA GLN A 49 5.26 2.45 -1.77
C GLN A 49 6.69 2.62 -2.31
N GLY A 50 7.04 1.84 -3.33
CA GLY A 50 8.32 1.97 -4.05
C GLY A 50 8.32 3.14 -5.04
N ARG A 51 9.46 3.79 -5.23
CA ARG A 51 9.56 4.97 -6.13
C ARG A 51 9.34 4.59 -7.58
N TYR A 52 9.85 3.43 -7.94
CA TYR A 52 9.90 2.94 -9.31
C TYR A 52 8.91 1.79 -9.52
N ASP A 53 7.84 1.74 -8.73
CA ASP A 53 6.74 0.81 -8.96
C ASP A 53 6.05 1.15 -10.30
N ALA A 54 6.31 0.33 -11.31
CA ALA A 54 5.72 0.46 -12.64
C ALA A 54 4.36 -0.22 -12.76
N CYS A 55 4.01 -1.14 -11.84
CA CYS A 55 2.73 -1.84 -11.83
C CYS A 55 1.63 -0.97 -11.23
N CYS A 56 1.92 -0.36 -10.08
CA CYS A 56 1.04 0.53 -9.35
C CYS A 56 1.77 1.86 -9.10
N PRO A 57 1.66 2.84 -10.02
CA PRO A 57 2.43 4.07 -9.92
C PRO A 57 2.21 4.82 -8.60
N MET A 58 3.25 5.49 -8.12
CA MET A 58 3.28 6.27 -6.88
C MET A 58 2.12 7.28 -6.74
N MET A 59 1.52 7.73 -7.85
CA MET A 59 0.38 8.66 -7.82
C MET A 59 -0.80 8.11 -7.03
N SER A 60 -1.10 6.81 -7.13
CA SER A 60 -2.24 6.21 -6.42
C SER A 60 -2.04 6.26 -4.91
N ALA A 61 -0.82 5.99 -4.46
CA ALA A 61 -0.45 6.10 -3.05
C ALA A 61 -0.54 7.58 -2.59
N TRP A 62 -0.07 8.52 -3.43
CA TRP A 62 -0.16 9.96 -3.16
C TRP A 62 -1.60 10.47 -3.05
N ASP A 63 -2.49 9.99 -3.92
CA ASP A 63 -3.90 10.37 -3.89
C ASP A 63 -4.61 9.80 -2.66
N LEU A 64 -4.30 8.55 -2.28
CA LEU A 64 -4.80 7.95 -1.04
C LEU A 64 -4.36 8.74 0.19
N HIS A 65 -3.11 9.18 0.26
CA HIS A 65 -2.65 10.03 1.36
C HIS A 65 -3.40 11.35 1.48
N LYS A 66 -3.59 12.04 0.36
CA LYS A 66 -4.30 13.32 0.36
C LYS A 66 -5.75 13.13 0.83
N ALA A 67 -6.37 12.01 0.48
CA ALA A 67 -7.73 11.66 0.93
C ALA A 67 -7.76 11.12 2.38
N TRP A 68 -6.66 10.58 2.88
CA TRP A 68 -6.53 9.97 4.21
C TRP A 68 -5.35 10.59 4.98
N PRO A 69 -5.48 11.82 5.48
CA PRO A 69 -4.38 12.53 6.13
C PRO A 69 -3.93 11.90 7.46
N GLU A 70 -4.78 11.11 8.13
CA GLU A 70 -4.42 10.32 9.32
C GLU A 70 -3.60 9.08 8.99
N ALA A 71 -3.63 8.59 7.75
CA ALA A 71 -2.76 7.49 7.35
C ALA A 71 -1.32 7.99 7.34
N GLU A 72 -0.41 7.23 7.95
CA GLU A 72 1.01 7.53 7.92
C GLU A 72 1.50 7.42 6.48
N PHE A 73 1.73 8.58 5.86
CA PHE A 73 2.29 8.69 4.53
C PHE A 73 3.40 9.74 4.54
N LYS A 74 4.60 9.38 4.08
CA LYS A 74 5.78 10.24 4.18
C LYS A 74 5.83 11.32 3.09
N VAL A 75 5.10 12.43 3.24
CA VAL A 75 5.45 13.76 2.67
C VAL A 75 5.05 14.88 3.68
N LYS A 76 6.02 15.66 4.19
CA LYS A 76 6.00 16.59 5.37
C LYS A 76 4.77 17.56 5.42
N ARG A 77 4.15 17.98 6.56
CA ARG A 77 4.61 18.37 7.92
C ARG A 77 3.54 18.15 9.03
N ALA A 78 4.03 18.05 10.28
CA ALA A 78 3.36 18.26 11.59
C ALA A 78 2.69 17.06 12.32
N ALA A 79 3.49 16.06 12.69
CA ALA A 79 3.51 15.41 14.01
C ALA A 79 4.74 14.49 14.01
N ILE A 80 5.73 14.73 14.88
CA ILE A 80 7.06 14.08 14.98
C ILE A 80 7.32 13.01 13.91
N VAL A 81 7.78 13.53 12.76
CA VAL A 81 7.99 12.81 11.51
C VAL A 81 9.48 12.48 11.42
N TYR A 82 9.86 11.20 11.54
CA TYR A 82 11.16 10.77 11.05
C TYR A 82 11.12 10.76 9.52
N VAL A 83 11.59 11.85 8.92
CA VAL A 83 11.94 11.86 7.51
C VAL A 83 13.34 11.28 7.36
N GLN A 84 13.35 10.00 7.01
CA GLN A 84 14.33 9.44 6.11
C GLN A 84 13.53 8.53 5.14
N HIS A 85 13.45 8.91 3.86
CA HIS A 85 13.15 8.06 2.69
C HIS A 85 12.03 6.97 2.78
N ASN A 86 10.72 7.25 2.66
CA ASN A 86 9.71 6.20 2.28
C ASN A 86 8.83 6.60 1.08
N VAL A 87 9.46 7.15 0.07
CA VAL A 87 9.37 6.40 -1.17
C VAL A 87 10.60 5.55 -1.15
N VAL A 88 10.48 4.22 -1.17
CA VAL A 88 11.69 3.38 -1.12
C VAL A 88 12.46 3.68 -2.41
N PRO A 89 13.61 4.40 -2.30
CA PRO A 89 14.18 5.10 -3.45
C PRO A 89 14.63 4.10 -4.51
N ASP A 90 15.14 2.96 -4.08
CA ASP A 90 15.59 1.87 -4.95
C ASP A 90 14.65 0.67 -4.81
N ALA A 91 13.34 0.89 -4.94
CA ALA A 91 12.38 -0.21 -5.04
C ALA A 91 11.21 0.02 -6.00
N GLY A 92 10.71 -1.08 -6.53
CA GLY A 92 9.52 -1.21 -7.36
C GLY A 92 8.30 -1.70 -6.57
N HIS A 93 7.64 -2.71 -7.12
CA HIS A 93 6.32 -3.17 -6.66
C HIS A 93 6.39 -4.21 -5.53
N SER A 94 7.46 -5.00 -5.46
CA SER A 94 7.43 -6.24 -4.67
C SER A 94 7.62 -5.95 -3.18
N ALA A 95 6.74 -6.53 -2.36
CA ALA A 95 6.83 -6.46 -0.90
C ALA A 95 8.14 -7.05 -0.34
N ASN A 96 8.80 -7.91 -1.12
CA ASN A 96 10.05 -8.57 -0.75
C ASN A 96 11.31 -7.77 -1.14
N GLU A 97 11.15 -6.58 -1.72
CA GLU A 97 12.29 -5.72 -1.99
C GLU A 97 12.87 -5.21 -0.66
N PRO A 98 14.20 -5.22 -0.46
CA PRO A 98 14.80 -5.03 0.86
C PRO A 98 14.30 -3.78 1.60
N GLY A 99 14.17 -2.65 0.89
CA GLY A 99 13.67 -1.41 1.48
C GLY A 99 12.16 -1.44 1.78
N ILE A 100 11.36 -2.11 0.95
CA ILE A 100 9.91 -2.28 1.20
C ILE A 100 9.70 -3.20 2.40
N THR A 101 10.39 -4.35 2.44
CA THR A 101 10.32 -5.29 3.57
C THR A 101 10.74 -4.62 4.88
N ALA A 102 11.86 -3.87 4.88
CA ALA A 102 12.33 -3.16 6.07
C ALA A 102 11.27 -2.17 6.60
N GLU A 103 10.63 -1.43 5.70
CA GLU A 103 9.58 -0.47 6.10
C GLU A 103 8.28 -1.15 6.54
N LEU A 104 7.89 -2.27 5.92
CA LEU A 104 6.75 -3.06 6.38
C LEU A 104 6.98 -3.62 7.80
N VAL A 105 8.18 -4.15 8.09
CA VAL A 105 8.54 -4.62 9.44
C VAL A 105 8.54 -3.46 10.44
N ALA A 106 9.15 -2.33 10.08
CA ALA A 106 9.21 -1.16 10.94
C ALA A 106 7.80 -0.59 11.23
N ALA A 107 6.92 -0.54 10.22
CA ALA A 107 5.53 -0.13 10.39
C ALA A 107 4.79 -1.07 11.35
N ASN A 108 4.96 -2.38 11.20
CA ASN A 108 4.33 -3.35 12.08
C ASN A 108 4.81 -3.23 13.55
N GLU A 109 6.11 -3.00 13.77
CA GLU A 109 6.64 -2.77 15.13
C GLU A 109 6.09 -1.48 15.77
N ARG A 110 5.78 -0.43 14.98
CA ARG A 110 5.10 0.77 15.49
C ARG A 110 3.65 0.46 15.88
N LEU A 111 2.91 -0.21 14.99
CA LEU A 111 1.49 -0.55 15.19
C LEU A 111 1.28 -1.49 16.40
N LYS A 112 2.20 -2.43 16.62
CA LYS A 112 2.21 -3.34 17.78
C LYS A 112 2.13 -2.61 19.13
N ASN A 113 2.74 -1.43 19.24
CA ASN A 113 2.75 -0.66 20.47
C ASN A 113 1.47 0.19 20.68
N LEU A 114 0.62 0.32 19.66
CA LEU A 114 -0.66 1.03 19.76
C LEU A 114 -1.74 0.20 20.47
N ILE A 115 -1.69 -1.13 20.33
CA ILE A 115 -2.62 -2.04 21.00
C ILE A 115 -2.37 -2.04 22.52
N LYS A 116 -1.10 -1.98 22.95
CA LYS A 116 -0.72 -1.98 24.38
C LYS A 116 -1.18 -0.74 25.16
N LYS A 117 -1.46 0.38 24.48
CA LYS A 117 -1.97 1.60 25.11
C LYS A 117 -3.49 1.62 25.31
N ARG A 118 -4.20 0.57 24.89
CA ARG A 118 -5.66 0.44 24.99
C ARG A 118 -6.15 -0.47 26.12
N GLU A 119 -5.25 -1.09 26.88
CA GLU A 119 -5.64 -1.78 28.13
C GLU A 119 -5.67 -0.77 29.29
N PRO A 120 -6.72 -0.80 30.14
CA PRO A 120 -6.87 0.12 31.27
C PRO A 120 -5.82 -0.08 32.37
#